data_AF-A0A7D8EMK5-F1
#
_entry.id   AF-A0A7D8EMK5-F1
#
_cell.length_a   1.000
_cell.length_b   1.000
_cell.length_c   1.000
_cell.angle_alpha   90.00
_cell.angle_beta   90.00
_cell.angle_gamma   90.00
#
_symmetry.space_group_name_H-M   'P 1'
#
loop_
_entity.id
_entity.type
_entity.pdbx_description
1 polymer ?
#
loop_
_entity_poly.entity_id
_entity_poly.type
_entity_poly.pdbx_seq_one_letter_code
_entity_poly.pdbx_strand_id
1 'polypeptide(L)' 'MKVNIDTSDMLYAEAWRDFKGTDWKEEINVRDFIQHNYTPYEGMNLFSPTRRQRPQRCGKR' A
#
# COMPACT_ATOMS: atom_id res chain seq x y z
N MET A 1 22.62 -11.47 -2.60
CA MET A 1 21.97 -11.53 -3.92
C MET A 1 21.34 -10.17 -4.18
N LYS A 2 21.75 -9.45 -5.24
CA LYS A 2 21.00 -8.30 -5.73
C LYS A 2 19.99 -8.85 -6.73
N VAL A 3 18.72 -8.78 -6.37
CA VAL A 3 17.63 -9.18 -7.26
C VAL A 3 17.52 -8.06 -8.29
N ASN A 4 17.76 -8.36 -9.56
CA ASN A 4 17.59 -7.39 -10.63
C ASN A 4 16.11 -7.41 -11.04
N ILE A 5 15.27 -6.72 -10.26
CA ILE A 5 13.88 -6.48 -10.64
C ILE A 5 13.84 -5.20 -11.45
N ASP A 6 13.38 -5.31 -12.69
CA ASP A 6 13.11 -4.13 -13.50
C ASP A 6 11.87 -3.46 -12.90
N THR A 7 12.12 -2.39 -12.17
CA THR A 7 11.09 -1.66 -11.45
C THR A 7 10.31 -0.73 -12.38
N SER A 8 10.76 -0.61 -13.63
CA SER A 8 10.14 0.15 -14.71
C SER A 8 8.98 -0.61 -15.37
N ASP A 9 8.74 -1.86 -14.97
CA ASP A 9 7.62 -2.65 -15.46
C ASP A 9 6.28 -1.95 -15.18
N MET A 10 5.40 -1.88 -16.17
CA MET A 10 4.13 -1.13 -16.10
C MET A 10 3.27 -1.51 -14.88
N LEU A 11 3.43 -2.73 -14.37
CA LEU A 11 2.75 -3.24 -13.17
C LEU A 11 3.11 -2.46 -11.89
N TYR A 12 4.37 -2.08 -11.73
CA TYR A 12 4.83 -1.31 -10.56
C TYR A 12 4.50 0.16 -10.70
N ALA A 13 4.59 0.72 -11.91
CA ALA A 13 4.18 2.10 -12.18
C ALA A 13 2.70 2.35 -11.81
N GLU A 14 1.84 1.37 -12.10
CA GLU A 14 0.42 1.39 -11.70
C GLU A 14 0.25 1.33 -10.18
N ALA A 15 0.90 0.37 -9.52
CA ALA A 15 0.81 0.16 -8.08
C ALA A 15 1.40 1.32 -7.27
N TRP A 16 2.38 2.04 -7.82
CA TRP A 16 3.09 3.14 -7.18
C TRP A 16 2.56 4.51 -7.56
N ARG A 17 1.46 4.55 -8.31
CA ARG A 17 0.78 5.79 -8.63
C ARG A 17 0.39 6.51 -7.33
N ASP A 18 0.60 7.83 -7.33
CA ASP A 18 0.29 8.75 -6.24
C ASP A 18 1.18 8.65 -4.98
N PHE A 19 2.08 7.66 -4.90
CA PHE A 19 3.11 7.64 -3.86
C PHE A 19 4.26 8.61 -4.17
N LYS A 20 4.62 9.42 -3.18
CA LYS A 20 5.68 10.42 -3.18
C LYS A 20 7.04 9.79 -2.85
N GLY A 21 8.12 10.44 -3.27
CA GLY A 21 9.50 9.98 -3.08
C GLY A 21 10.07 9.21 -4.29
N THR A 22 11.40 9.15 -4.36
CA THR A 22 12.17 8.62 -5.49
C THR A 22 13.13 7.52 -5.05
N ASP A 23 13.81 7.68 -3.92
CA ASP A 23 14.90 6.81 -3.50
C ASP A 23 14.41 5.37 -3.25
N TRP A 24 13.22 5.22 -2.68
CA TRP A 24 12.58 3.92 -2.47
C TRP A 24 12.15 3.20 -3.77
N LYS A 25 12.13 3.89 -4.91
CA LYS A 25 11.83 3.29 -6.24
C LYS A 25 13.09 2.74 -6.90
N GLU A 26 14.25 3.25 -6.54
CA GLU A 26 15.55 2.85 -7.10
C GLU A 26 16.24 1.77 -6.26
N GLU A 27 16.01 1.77 -4.94
CA GLU A 27 16.54 0.78 -4.01
C GLU A 27 15.54 0.40 -2.91
N ILE A 28 15.83 -0.69 -2.19
CA ILE A 28 14.99 -1.14 -1.07
C ILE A 28 15.18 -0.18 0.12
N ASN A 29 14.39 0.89 0.14
CA ASN A 29 14.43 1.92 1.17
C ASN A 29 13.04 2.17 1.79
N VAL A 30 12.65 1.28 2.71
CA VAL A 30 11.33 1.34 3.38
C VAL A 30 11.16 2.61 4.22
N ARG A 31 12.26 3.15 4.78
CA ARG A 31 12.22 4.33 5.64
C ARG A 31 11.80 5.57 4.85
N ASP A 32 12.43 5.78 3.70
CA ASP A 32 12.14 6.91 2.82
C ASP A 32 10.68 6.89 2.34
N PHE A 33 10.19 5.70 1.95
CA PHE A 33 8.80 5.50 1.55
C PHE A 33 7.81 5.95 2.64
N ILE A 34 7.99 5.50 3.88
CA ILE A 34 7.08 5.83 4.98
C ILE A 34 7.11 7.33 5.26
N GLN A 35 8.29 7.94 5.32
CA GLN A 35 8.42 9.36 5.63
C GLN A 35 7.73 10.25 4.60
N HIS A 36 7.80 9.91 3.32
CA HIS A 36 7.18 10.69 2.24
C HIS A 36 5.66 10.49 2.11
N ASN A 37 5.11 9.36 2.58
CA ASN A 37 3.73 8.95 2.31
C ASN A 37 2.85 8.79 3.55
N TYR A 38 3.43 8.83 4.74
CA TYR A 38 2.68 8.71 5.98
C TYR A 38 1.92 10.00 6.27
N THR A 39 0.60 9.88 6.45
CA THR A 39 -0.24 10.95 6.99
C THR A 39 -0.48 10.66 8.47
N PRO A 40 0.02 11.50 9.39
CA PRO A 40 -0.24 11.34 10.82
C PRO A 40 -1.74 11.31 11.10
N TYR A 41 -2.14 10.43 12.01
CA TYR A 41 -3.52 10.33 12.45
C TYR A 41 -3.71 11.07 13.77
N GLU A 42 -4.39 12.22 13.71
CA GLU A 42 -4.59 13.14 14.85
C GLU A 42 -5.72 12.70 15.82
N GLY A 43 -6.29 11.50 15.66
CA GLY A 43 -7.04 10.88 16.74
C GLY A 43 -8.39 11.52 17.12
N MET A 44 -9.24 11.86 16.15
CA MET A 44 -10.68 11.92 16.42
C MET A 44 -11.28 10.53 16.22
N ASN A 45 -12.02 10.00 17.19
CA ASN A 45 -12.49 8.61 17.27
C ASN A 45 -13.57 8.24 16.21
N LEU A 46 -13.43 8.73 14.98
CA LEU A 46 -14.42 8.67 13.90
C LEU A 46 -14.31 7.42 13.02
N PHE A 47 -13.24 6.65 13.13
CA PHE A 47 -13.01 5.47 12.30
C PHE A 47 -13.10 4.18 13.11
N SER A 48 -14.31 3.79 13.48
CA SER A 48 -14.62 2.40 13.83
C SER A 48 -15.09 1.70 12.55
N PRO A 49 -14.29 0.81 11.93
CA PRO A 49 -14.76 0.07 10.77
C PRO A 49 -15.91 -0.83 11.21
N THR A 50 -17.14 -0.49 10.79
CA THR A 50 -18.30 -1.35 10.95
C THR A 50 -17.94 -2.75 10.46
N ARG A 51 -18.13 -3.76 11.32
CA ARG A 51 -17.80 -5.16 11.03
C ARG A 51 -18.42 -5.57 9.69
N ARG A 52 -17.60 -5.74 8.65
CA ARG A 52 -18.07 -6.29 7.37
C ARG A 52 -18.57 -7.71 7.66
N GLN A 53 -19.89 -7.91 7.58
CA GLN A 53 -20.46 -9.25 7.69
C GLN A 53 -19.90 -10.09 6.54
N ARG A 54 -19.36 -11.25 6.89
CA ARG A 54 -18.85 -12.22 5.92
C ARG A 54 -20.00 -12.55 4.96
N PRO A 55 -19.83 -12.48 3.63
CA PRO A 55 -20.90 -12.87 2.71
C PRO A 55 -21.35 -14.29 3.08
N GLN A 56 -22.63 -14.47 3.41
CA GLN A 56 -23.19 -15.79 3.67
C GLN A 56 -22.90 -16.62 2.42
N ARG A 57 -22.18 -17.73 2.59
CA ARG A 57 -21.89 -18.70 1.51
C ARG A 57 -23.17 -18.93 0.71
N CYS A 58 -23.20 -18.52 -0.56
CA CYS A 58 -24.21 -18.99 -1.50
C CYS A 58 -23.93 -20.47 -1.73
N GLY A 59 -24.66 -21.29 -0.99
CA GLY A 59 -24.47 -22.73 -0.93
C GLY A 59 -25.65 -23.34 -0.21
N LYS A 60 -26.82 -23.29 -0.84
CA LYS A 60 -27.87 -24.26 -0.60
C LYS A 60 -28.15 -24.99 -1.91
N ARG A 61 -28.29 -26.30 -1.75
CA ARG A 61 -28.55 -27.36 -2.72
C ARG A 61 -29.50 -26.96 -3.83
#